data_AF-A0A7Y2EB20-F1
#
_entry.id   AF-A0A7Y2EB20-F1
#
_cell.length_a   1.000
_cell.length_b   1.000
_cell.length_c   1.000
_cell.angle_alpha   90.00
_cell.angle_beta   90.00
_cell.angle_gamma   90.00
#
_symmetry.space_group_name_H-M   'P 1'
#
loop_
_entity.id
_entity.type
_entity.pdbx_description
1 polymer ?
#
loop_
_entity_poly.entity_id
_entity_poly.type
_entity_poly.pdbx_seq_one_letter_code
_entity_poly.pdbx_strand_id
1 'polypeptide(L)' 'TQDRVVAAGGQICREIFEFPGGRRFHFLDPSGNELAVWSDK' A
#
# COMPACT_ATOMS: atom_id res chain seq x y z
N THR A 1 -1.87 4.17 6.68
CA THR A 1 -0.54 4.70 6.30
C THR A 1 0.40 3.53 6.06
N GLN A 2 1.41 3.73 5.20
CA GLN A 2 2.37 2.70 4.82
C GLN A 2 3.06 2.05 6.04
N ASP A 3 3.40 2.83 7.07
CA ASP A 3 4.03 2.31 8.30
C ASP A 3 3.17 1.28 9.03
N ARG A 4 1.83 1.46 9.03
CA ARG A 4 0.91 0.50 9.65
C ARG A 4 0.90 -0.84 8.91
N VAL A 5 1.06 -0.79 7.59
CA VAL A 5 1.12 -2.00 6.76
C VAL A 5 2.40 -2.78 7.09
N VAL A 6 3.55 -2.08 7.12
CA VAL A 6 4.84 -2.69 7.48
C VAL A 6 4.82 -3.24 8.91
N ALA A 7 4.28 -2.49 9.87
CA ALA A 7 4.14 -2.93 11.26
C ALA A 7 3.23 -4.16 11.42
N ALA A 8 2.26 -4.36 10.52
CA ALA A 8 1.38 -5.54 10.50
C ALA A 8 2.01 -6.74 9.75
N GLY A 9 3.25 -6.63 9.29
CA GLY A 9 3.94 -7.67 8.53
C GLY A 9 3.65 -7.65 7.03
N GLY A 10 3.04 -6.58 6.52
CA GLY A 10 2.85 -6.38 5.09
C GLY A 10 4.11 -5.88 4.39
N GLN A 11 4.36 -6.34 3.17
CA GLN A 11 5.52 -5.96 2.37
C GLN A 11 5.10 -4.98 1.27
N ILE A 12 5.70 -3.80 1.21
CA ILE A 12 5.39 -2.83 0.14
C ILE A 12 6.01 -3.32 -1.17
N CYS A 13 5.16 -3.63 -2.15
CA CYS A 13 5.58 -4.12 -3.47
C CYS A 13 5.56 -3.04 -4.54
N ARG A 14 4.71 -2.02 -4.37
CA ARG A 14 4.78 -0.78 -5.14
C ARG A 14 4.70 0.38 -4.18
N GLU A 15 5.72 1.23 -4.21
CA GLU A 15 5.76 2.45 -3.40
C GLU A 15 4.62 3.39 -3.73
N ILE A 16 4.45 4.45 -2.93
CA ILE A 16 3.40 5.46 -3.17
C ILE A 16 3.68 6.16 -4.50
N PHE A 17 2.74 6.10 -5.43
CA PHE A 17 2.79 6.83 -6.69
C PHE A 17 1.53 7.67 -6.89
N GLU A 18 1.71 8.76 -7.63
CA GLU A 18 0.62 9.67 -7.98
C GLU A 18 -0.25 9.06 -9.09
N PHE A 19 -1.56 9.20 -8.91
CA PHE A 19 -2.57 8.77 -9.87
C PHE A 19 -3.61 9.90 -9.98
N PRO A 20 -4.29 10.08 -11.13
CA PRO A 20 -5.34 11.08 -11.25
C PRO A 20 -6.43 10.91 -10.19
N GLY A 21 -6.41 11.77 -9.15
CA GLY A 21 -7.34 11.67 -8.01
C GLY A 21 -6.75 11.14 -6.70
N GLY A 22 -5.42 11.06 -6.57
CA GLY A 22 -4.77 10.85 -5.28
C GLY A 22 -3.45 10.09 -5.35
N ARG A 23 -3.10 9.42 -4.26
CA ARG A 23 -1.90 8.59 -4.15
C ARG A 23 -2.30 7.17 -3.83
N ARG A 24 -1.64 6.20 -4.47
CA ARG A 24 -1.84 4.78 -4.15
C ARG A 24 -0.51 4.05 -4.00
N PHE A 25 -0.53 2.96 -3.24
CA PHE A 25 0.58 2.02 -3.11
C PHE A 25 0.04 0.60 -3.03
N HIS A 26 0.88 -0.38 -3.34
CA HIS A 26 0.52 -1.80 -3.28
C HIS A 26 1.40 -2.50 -2.26
N PHE A 27 0.81 -3.47 -1.55
CA PHE A 27 1.53 -4.29 -0.59
C PHE A 27 1.05 -5.74 -0.63
N LEU A 28 1.92 -6.66 -0.24
CA LEU A 28 1.55 -8.03 0.05
C LEU A 28 1.19 -8.14 1.53
N ASP A 29 0.04 -8.75 1.83
CA ASP A 29 -0.26 -9.15 3.20
C ASP A 29 0.63 -10.35 3.62
N PRO A 30 0.69 -10.69 4.92
CA PRO A 30 1.43 -11.85 5.41
C PRO A 30 1.05 -13.19 4.75
N SER A 31 -0.17 -13.29 4.20
CA SER A 31 -0.66 -14.47 3.49
C SER A 31 -0.26 -14.51 2.00
N GLY A 32 0.42 -13.47 1.51
CA GLY A 32 0.89 -13.36 0.12
C GLY A 32 -0.14 -12.79 -0.87
N ASN A 33 -1.23 -12.20 -0.41
CA ASN A 33 -2.21 -11.52 -1.26
C ASN A 33 -1.74 -10.10 -1.58
N GLU A 34 -1.82 -9.71 -2.85
CA GLU A 34 -1.57 -8.32 -3.26
C GLU A 34 -2.80 -7.45 -3.02
N LEU A 35 -2.62 -6.40 -2.22
CA LEU A 35 -3.65 -5.40 -1.90
C LEU A 35 -3.16 -4.02 -2.29
N ALA A 36 -4.09 -3.16 -2.71
CA ALA A 36 -3.83 -1.77 -3.04
C ALA A 36 -4.58 -0.83 -2.09
N VAL A 37 -3.91 0.24 -1.66
CA VAL A 37 -4.49 1.29 -0.82
C VAL A 37 -4.43 2.59 -1.58
N TRP A 38 -5.55 3.32 -1.61
CA TRP A 38 -5.66 4.66 -2.20
C TRP A 38 -6.05 5.68 -1.12
N SER A 39 -5.51 6.90 -1.25
CA SER A 39 -5.90 8.08 -0.49
C SER A 39 -6.08 9.25 -1.45
N ASP A 40 -7.18 9.99 -1.32
CA ASP A 40 -7.44 11.27 -1.98
C ASP A 40 -6.88 12.47 -1.20
N LYS A 41 -6.38 12.22 0.02
CA LYS A 41 -5.97 13.22 1.01
C LYS A 41 -4.53 12.99 1.48
#